data_AF-A0AAE0CNU9-F1
#
_entry.id   AF-A0AAE0CNU9-F1
#
_cell.length_a   1.000
_cell.length_b   1.000
_cell.length_c   1.000
_cell.angle_alpha   90.00
_cell.angle_beta   90.00
_cell.angle_gamma   90.00
#
_symmetry.space_group_name_H-M   'P 1'
#
loop_
_entity.id
_entity.type
_entity.pdbx_description
1 polymer ?
#
loop_
_entity_poly.entity_id
_entity_poly.type
_entity_poly.pdbx_seq_one_letter_code
_entity_poly.pdbx_strand_id
1 'polypeptide(L)'
;MLMSSIAECLNSYLRHARQIPVTVLIEFIRDMMQKWFHDCLNHAKTLRTQLTTWVTTLLNQRNEESTMFMVRPIDGNEFLVKDGGKDGLVNLIERTCTCQEFQIYMLPCKHALAALRA
;
A
#
# COMPACT_ATOMS: atom_id res chain seq x y z
N MET A 1 -5.35 17.42 3.48
CA MET A 1 -6.80 17.50 3.20
C MET A 1 -7.39 16.12 2.86
N LEU A 2 -7.00 15.07 3.60
CA LEU A 2 -7.52 13.69 3.46
C LEU A 2 -8.21 13.22 4.75
N MET A 3 -7.73 13.72 5.90
CA MET A 3 -8.37 13.47 7.20
C MET A 3 -9.78 14.05 7.27
N SER A 4 -10.07 15.16 6.56
CA SER A 4 -11.39 15.78 6.56
C SER A 4 -12.45 14.91 5.88
N SER A 5 -12.13 14.24 4.76
CA SER A 5 -13.11 13.42 4.03
C SER A 5 -13.41 12.10 4.74
N ILE A 6 -12.41 11.47 5.35
CA ILE A 6 -12.60 10.25 6.15
C ILE A 6 -13.42 10.58 7.40
N ALA A 7 -13.11 11.70 8.07
CA ALA A 7 -13.87 12.16 9.23
C ALA A 7 -15.32 12.53 8.87
N GLU A 8 -15.57 13.16 7.72
CA GLU A 8 -16.92 13.48 7.23
C GLU A 8 -17.72 12.23 6.86
N CYS A 9 -17.10 11.27 6.15
CA CYS A 9 -17.74 9.98 5.85
C CYS A 9 -18.11 9.23 7.13
N LEU A 10 -17.19 9.16 8.09
CA LEU A 10 -17.45 8.56 9.41
C LEU A 10 -18.56 9.30 10.15
N ASN A 11 -18.56 10.64 10.14
CA ASN A 11 -19.59 11.44 10.80
C ASN A 11 -20.98 11.26 10.19
N SER A 12 -21.06 11.11 8.87
CA SER A 12 -22.31 10.83 8.16
C SER A 12 -22.83 9.43 8.49
N TYR A 13 -21.95 8.42 8.43
CA TYR A 13 -22.28 7.03 8.72
C TYR A 13 -22.68 6.80 10.19
N LEU A 14 -21.97 7.45 11.12
CA LEU A 14 -22.19 7.35 12.56
C LEU A 14 -23.23 8.34 13.09
N ARG A 15 -23.93 9.09 12.23
CA ARG A 15 -24.96 10.06 12.66
C ARG A 15 -26.01 9.44 13.58
N HIS A 16 -26.42 8.20 13.31
CA HIS A 16 -27.37 7.43 14.12
C HIS A 16 -26.71 6.75 15.33
N ALA A 17 -25.40 6.55 15.29
CA ALA A 17 -24.58 6.01 16.37
C ALA A 17 -24.15 7.07 17.40
N ARG A 18 -24.49 8.36 17.21
CA ARG A 18 -24.18 9.45 18.16
C ARG A 18 -24.81 9.28 19.55
N GLN A 19 -25.87 8.46 19.66
CA GLN A 19 -26.49 8.10 20.94
C GLN A 19 -25.85 6.86 21.58
N ILE A 20 -24.94 6.19 20.87
CA ILE A 20 -24.19 5.05 21.39
C ILE A 20 -23.02 5.60 22.22
N PRO A 21 -22.83 5.14 23.46
CA PRO A 21 -21.69 5.54 24.27
C PRO A 21 -20.38 5.29 23.51
N VAL A 22 -19.44 6.25 23.56
CA VAL A 22 -18.12 6.13 22.94
C VAL A 22 -17.41 4.84 23.37
N THR A 23 -17.64 4.38 24.60
CA THR A 23 -17.13 3.11 25.13
C THR A 23 -17.58 1.91 24.30
N VAL A 24 -18.86 1.84 23.92
CA VAL A 24 -19.41 0.74 23.11
C VAL A 24 -18.83 0.75 21.70
N LEU A 25 -18.59 1.92 21.10
CA LEU A 25 -17.93 2.03 19.80
C LEU A 25 -16.46 1.58 19.87
N ILE A 26 -15.74 1.95 20.92
CA ILE A 26 -14.35 1.51 21.14
C ILE A 26 -14.28 0.00 21.36
N GLU A 27 -15.21 -0.57 22.13
CA GLU A 27 -15.31 -2.02 22.33
C GLU A 27 -15.59 -2.75 21.01
N PHE A 28 -16.51 -2.25 20.19
CA PHE A 28 -16.78 -2.81 18.87
C PHE A 28 -15.56 -2.77 17.94
N ILE A 29 -14.85 -1.63 17.89
CA ILE A 29 -13.62 -1.50 17.10
C ILE A 29 -12.55 -2.47 17.62
N ARG A 30 -12.40 -2.58 18.94
CA ARG A 30 -11.45 -3.51 19.57
C ARG A 30 -11.76 -4.94 19.16
N ASP A 31 -13.00 -5.39 19.26
CA ASP A 31 -13.42 -6.76 18.92
C ASP A 31 -13.19 -7.04 17.43
N MET A 32 -13.52 -6.09 16.56
CA MET A 32 -13.27 -6.20 15.12
C MET A 32 -11.78 -6.34 14.82
N MET A 33 -10.95 -5.48 15.42
CA MET A 33 -9.49 -5.51 15.23
C MET A 33 -8.91 -6.82 15.77
N GLN A 34 -9.30 -7.26 16.96
CA GLN A 34 -8.83 -8.51 17.56
C GLN A 34 -9.15 -9.72 16.68
N LYS A 35 -10.38 -9.81 16.19
CA LYS A 35 -10.79 -10.87 15.27
C LYS A 35 -9.97 -10.84 13.98
N TRP A 36 -9.83 -9.66 13.37
CA TRP A 36 -9.04 -9.49 12.15
C TRP A 36 -7.58 -9.92 12.35
N PHE A 37 -6.92 -9.48 13.43
CA PHE A 37 -5.55 -9.87 13.73
C PHE A 37 -5.41 -11.37 14.01
N HIS A 38 -6.38 -11.97 14.70
CA HIS A 38 -6.40 -13.42 14.94
C HIS A 38 -6.48 -14.20 13.63
N ASP A 39 -7.40 -13.81 12.74
CA ASP A 39 -7.58 -14.43 11.43
C ASP A 39 -6.33 -14.24 10.55
N CYS A 40 -5.75 -13.03 10.52
CA CYS A 40 -4.51 -12.75 9.81
C CYS A 40 -3.34 -13.59 10.32
N LEU A 41 -3.18 -13.73 11.63
CA LEU A 41 -2.13 -14.55 12.23
C LEU A 41 -2.30 -16.03 11.87
N ASN A 42 -3.53 -16.54 11.96
CA ASN A 42 -3.80 -17.93 11.60
C ASN A 42 -3.55 -18.18 10.11
N HIS A 43 -3.95 -17.26 9.23
CA HIS A 43 -3.62 -17.34 7.82
C HIS A 43 -2.10 -17.31 7.59
N ALA A 44 -1.38 -16.39 8.25
CA ALA A 44 0.07 -16.28 8.12
C ALA A 44 0.80 -17.57 8.52
N LYS A 45 0.33 -18.28 9.56
CA LYS A 45 0.86 -19.59 9.97
C LYS A 45 0.71 -20.68 8.91
N THR A 46 -0.27 -20.55 8.00
CA THR A 46 -0.46 -21.51 6.90
C THR A 46 0.46 -21.25 5.71
N LEU A 47 1.07 -20.06 5.64
CA LEU A 47 1.95 -19.69 4.53
C LEU A 47 3.26 -20.46 4.62
N ARG A 48 3.72 -20.95 3.47
CA ARG A 48 5.02 -21.61 3.32
C ARG A 48 6.12 -20.67 2.81
N THR A 49 5.74 -19.46 2.45
CA THR A 49 6.58 -18.44 1.83
C THR A 49 6.49 -17.14 2.62
N GLN A 50 7.47 -16.25 2.45
CA GLN A 50 7.47 -14.95 3.14
C GLN A 50 6.36 -14.01 2.65
N LEU A 51 5.93 -14.15 1.41
CA LEU A 51 4.85 -13.38 0.82
C LEU A 51 3.57 -14.21 0.71
N THR A 52 2.43 -13.55 0.88
CA THR A 52 1.13 -14.17 0.56
C THR A 52 1.01 -14.40 -0.94
N THR A 53 0.14 -15.32 -1.35
CA THR A 53 -0.17 -15.55 -2.77
C THR A 53 -0.62 -14.26 -3.45
N TRP A 54 -1.46 -13.47 -2.77
CA TRP A 54 -1.96 -12.20 -3.31
C TRP A 54 -0.84 -11.19 -3.56
N VAL A 55 0.08 -10.98 -2.60
CA VAL A 55 1.22 -10.05 -2.79
C VAL A 55 2.13 -10.54 -3.91
N THR A 56 2.37 -11.86 -3.99
CA THR A 56 3.17 -12.46 -5.07
C THR A 56 2.56 -12.19 -6.44
N THR A 57 1.27 -12.45 -6.60
CA THR A 57 0.54 -12.18 -7.85
C THR A 57 0.56 -10.70 -8.21
N LEU A 58 0.33 -9.81 -7.24
CA LEU A 58 0.37 -8.36 -7.44
C LEU A 58 1.75 -7.89 -7.91
N LEU A 59 2.83 -8.35 -7.27
CA LEU A 59 4.19 -7.96 -7.64
C LEU A 59 4.59 -8.51 -9.01
N ASN A 60 4.19 -9.74 -9.35
CA ASN A 60 4.43 -10.31 -10.67
C ASN A 60 3.74 -9.48 -11.77
N GLN A 61 2.46 -9.14 -11.59
CA GLN A 61 1.74 -8.29 -12.53
C GLN A 61 2.41 -6.91 -12.68
N ARG A 62 2.75 -6.25 -11.56
CA ARG A 62 3.46 -4.96 -11.60
C ARG A 62 4.82 -5.08 -12.29
N ASN A 63 5.52 -6.19 -12.09
CA ASN A 63 6.81 -6.46 -12.71
C ASN A 63 6.67 -6.60 -14.23
N GLU A 64 5.68 -7.35 -14.70
CA GLU A 64 5.35 -7.51 -16.13
C GLU A 64 5.01 -6.16 -16.77
N GLU A 65 4.10 -5.39 -16.16
CA GLU A 65 3.70 -4.06 -16.67
C GLU A 65 4.87 -3.07 -16.73
N SER A 66 5.83 -3.20 -15.82
CA SER A 66 6.99 -2.29 -15.80
C SER A 66 8.05 -2.61 -16.86
N THR A 67 7.98 -3.75 -17.56
CA THR A 67 9.01 -4.18 -18.54
C THR A 67 9.15 -3.22 -19.72
N MET A 68 8.07 -2.54 -20.08
CA MET A 68 8.02 -1.57 -21.18
C MET A 68 8.50 -0.16 -20.77
N PHE A 69 8.87 0.06 -19.51
CA PHE A 69 9.26 1.37 -19.02
C PHE A 69 10.71 1.68 -19.35
N MET A 70 10.99 2.93 -19.73
CA MET A 70 12.36 3.40 -19.97
C MET A 70 12.93 3.96 -18.67
N VAL A 71 14.06 3.40 -18.23
CA VAL A 71 14.75 3.85 -17.01
C VAL A 71 15.94 4.72 -17.38
N ARG A 72 16.08 5.85 -16.69
CA ARG A 72 17.25 6.74 -16.78
C ARG A 72 17.86 6.91 -15.38
N PRO A 73 19.10 6.47 -15.14
CA PRO A 73 19.78 6.73 -13.88
C PRO A 73 20.06 8.24 -13.74
N ILE A 74 19.90 8.75 -12.52
CA ILE A 74 20.23 10.14 -12.14
C ILE A 74 21.45 10.13 -11.21
N ASP A 75 21.38 9.31 -10.17
CA ASP A 75 22.45 9.07 -9.19
C ASP A 75 22.45 7.58 -8.81
N GLY A 76 23.38 7.13 -7.96
CA GLY A 76 23.56 5.72 -7.62
C GLY A 76 22.30 4.98 -7.14
N ASN A 77 21.34 5.71 -6.55
CA ASN A 77 20.08 5.15 -6.06
C ASN A 77 18.83 5.85 -6.62
N GLU A 78 19.00 6.84 -7.49
CA GLU A 78 17.90 7.66 -8.03
C GLU A 78 17.71 7.46 -9.52
N PHE A 79 16.46 7.24 -9.92
CA PHE A 79 16.10 6.87 -11.28
C PHE A 79 14.86 7.65 -11.74
N LEU A 80 14.92 8.19 -12.96
CA LEU A 80 13.74 8.65 -13.68
C LEU A 80 13.21 7.51 -14.54
N VAL A 81 12.01 7.04 -14.23
CA VAL A 81 11.33 5.97 -14.96
C VAL A 81 10.19 6.57 -15.78
N LYS A 82 10.29 6.44 -17.10
CA LYS A 82 9.28 6.88 -18.06
C LYS A 82 8.31 5.73 -18.34
N ASP A 83 7.04 5.93 -17.99
CA ASP A 83 5.97 4.93 -18.20
C ASP A 83 4.98 5.31 -19.32
N GLY A 84 5.18 6.47 -19.97
CA GLY A 84 4.31 6.97 -21.03
C GLY A 84 3.05 7.70 -20.52
N GLY A 85 2.89 7.85 -19.22
CA GLY A 85 1.80 8.58 -18.59
C GLY A 85 2.29 9.48 -17.45
N LYS A 86 2.56 8.89 -16.29
CA LYS A 86 3.04 9.59 -15.10
C LYS A 86 4.41 9.04 -14.70
N ASP A 87 5.44 9.68 -15.22
CA ASP A 87 6.83 9.35 -14.91
C ASP A 87 7.08 9.29 -13.40
N GLY A 88 7.86 8.29 -13.00
CA GLY A 88 8.26 8.04 -11.62
C GLY A 88 9.69 8.51 -11.38
N LEU A 89 9.90 9.42 -10.44
CA LEU A 89 11.22 9.63 -9.84
C LEU A 89 11.31 8.68 -8.65
N VAL A 90 12.19 7.70 -8.74
CA VAL A 90 12.36 6.60 -7.79
C VAL A 90 13.66 6.80 -7.02
N ASN A 91 13.62 6.64 -5.71
CA ASN A 91 14.81 6.44 -4.89
C ASN A 91 14.73 5.06 -4.20
N LEU A 92 15.67 4.18 -4.53
CA LEU A 92 15.64 2.78 -4.07
C LEU A 92 16.04 2.61 -2.59
N ILE A 93 16.87 3.49 -2.04
CA ILE A 93 17.29 3.44 -0.64
C ILE A 93 16.21 4.03 0.26
N GLU A 94 15.70 5.21 -0.08
CA GLU A 94 14.62 5.86 0.65
C GLU A 94 13.26 5.16 0.43
N ARG A 95 13.19 4.23 -0.53
CA ARG A 95 12.00 3.49 -0.93
C ARG A 95 10.83 4.41 -1.32
N THR A 96 11.15 5.46 -2.06
CA THR A 96 10.17 6.47 -2.47
C THR A 96 9.96 6.45 -3.99
N CYS A 97 8.74 6.81 -4.40
CA CYS A 97 8.45 7.16 -5.78
C CYS A 97 7.46 8.33 -5.82
N THR A 98 7.55 9.18 -6.84
CA THR A 98 6.57 10.26 -7.09
C THR A 98 5.16 9.75 -7.38
N CYS A 99 4.99 8.48 -7.75
CA CYS A 99 3.67 7.84 -7.86
C CYS A 99 3.02 7.53 -6.51
N GLN A 100 3.78 7.64 -5.42
CA GLN A 100 3.40 7.41 -4.03
C GLN A 100 3.12 5.98 -3.59
N GLU A 101 2.94 5.05 -4.52
CA GLU A 101 2.65 3.66 -4.18
C GLU A 101 3.77 2.98 -3.40
N PHE A 102 5.04 3.31 -3.65
CA PHE A 102 6.16 2.64 -2.98
C PHE A 102 6.14 2.90 -1.47
N GLN A 103 5.95 4.16 -1.06
CA GLN A 103 5.88 4.54 0.35
C GLN A 103 4.53 4.23 1.01
N ILE A 104 3.41 4.26 0.27
CA ILE A 104 2.09 3.98 0.86
C ILE A 104 1.92 2.50 1.16
N TYR A 105 2.28 1.65 0.20
CA TYR A 105 2.10 0.20 0.33
C TYR A 105 3.30 -0.51 0.92
N MET A 106 4.44 0.17 1.07
CA MET A 106 5.71 -0.42 1.48
C MET A 106 6.12 -1.62 0.61
N LEU A 107 5.64 -1.61 -0.64
CA LEU A 107 5.89 -2.62 -1.66
C LEU A 107 6.37 -1.89 -2.92
N PRO A 108 7.32 -2.45 -3.69
CA PRO A 108 7.73 -1.86 -4.95
C PRO A 108 6.54 -1.56 -5.86
N CYS A 109 6.46 -0.31 -6.32
CA CYS A 109 5.56 0.08 -7.40
C CYS A 109 6.15 -0.33 -8.74
N LYS A 110 5.40 -0.14 -9.83
CA LYS A 110 5.87 -0.46 -11.19
C LYS A 110 7.16 0.29 -11.56
N HIS A 111 7.26 1.56 -11.19
CA HIS A 111 8.47 2.35 -11.41
C HIS A 111 9.66 1.80 -10.61
N ALA A 112 9.44 1.46 -9.33
CA ALA A 112 10.48 0.89 -8.48
C ALA A 112 10.97 -0.47 -9.00
N LEU A 113 10.06 -1.31 -9.48
CA LEU A 113 10.40 -2.59 -10.11
C LEU A 113 11.19 -2.41 -11.40
N ALA A 114 10.87 -1.40 -12.22
CA ALA A 114 11.68 -1.07 -13.38
C ALA A 114 13.10 -0.62 -12.97
N ALA A 115 13.21 0.27 -11.99
CA ALA A 115 14.48 0.77 -11.49
C ALA A 115 15.35 -0.32 -10.85
N LEU A 116 14.75 -1.28 -10.13
CA LEU A 116 15.46 -2.41 -9.53
C LEU A 116 16.11 -3.37 -10.54
N ARG A 117 15.70 -3.31 -11.82
CA ARG A 117 16.27 -4.12 -12.91
C ARG A 117 17.34 -3.37 -13.72
N ALA A 118 17.54 -2.08 -13.46
CA ALA A 118 18.42 -1.20 -14.23
C ALA A 118 19.89 -1.36 -13.86
#